data_AF-A0A0X1KTK4-F1
#
_entry.id   AF-A0A0X1KTK4-F1
#
_cell.length_a   1.000
_cell.length_b   1.000
_cell.length_c   1.000
_cell.angle_alpha   90.00
_cell.angle_beta   90.00
_cell.angle_gamma   90.00
#
_symmetry.space_group_name_H-M   'P 1'
#
loop_
_entity.id
_entity.type
_entity.pdbx_description
1 polymer ?
#
loop_
_entity_poly.entity_id
_entity_poly.type
_entity_poly.pdbx_seq_one_letter_code
_entity_poly.pdbx_strand_id
1 'polypeptide(L)'
;MRTKCLCCLCVLLFLLVMFIVTSCATIQEQDQMRLAAVAIADQLGLPKTSQSTDDRFIIFYATELKSGDIVSEGAPFKSLRKAVPEEARWLFVLDKNPLGRFAHDVVYIYLNEDFEIVEQHDAEWMPFVNDQPLFLGEIYRPSFSKIKWNNFELAVSESVVASEVVVSVPANCALVVNGNDPTRYPDVGISKDKEHMEQFYRRFYGENAVRTLDYPNNSKANFENAVDALVQGGAMRVTVYISSHGSRDKLVMGESVLTSEDLRNIIRNHSGTKFYVILDACHSGSFIDDLWYDGLTNLLAIMTATDADHLSYGDCDGKKDPNPEDSGGEWTSGFHETLVSYTSSHIAWDFVRYIASIHYVELEQVLYKMAFDRAWELDCTRISRFSFPQYCGWTPTGEAQ
;
A
#
# COMPACT_ATOMS: atom_id res chain seq x y z
N MET A 1 -33.82 33.70 42.87
CA MET A 1 -33.42 32.30 42.57
C MET A 1 -34.32 31.59 41.55
N ARG A 2 -35.65 31.80 41.52
CA ARG A 2 -36.55 31.10 40.57
C ARG A 2 -36.35 31.44 39.09
N THR A 3 -35.98 32.67 38.73
CA THR A 3 -35.81 33.11 37.33
C THR A 3 -34.54 32.56 36.65
N LYS A 4 -33.47 32.26 37.41
CA LYS A 4 -32.25 31.65 36.85
C LYS A 4 -32.42 30.15 36.54
N CYS A 5 -33.29 29.47 37.28
CA CYS A 5 -33.54 28.03 37.11
C CYS A 5 -34.41 27.74 35.87
N LEU A 6 -35.38 28.61 35.58
CA LEU A 6 -36.25 28.49 34.39
C LEU A 6 -35.47 28.71 33.08
N CYS A 7 -34.51 29.64 33.07
CA CYS A 7 -33.69 29.92 31.90
C CYS A 7 -32.73 28.75 31.56
N CYS A 8 -32.09 28.15 32.57
CA CYS A 8 -31.26 26.95 32.35
C CYS A 8 -32.08 25.74 31.87
N LEU A 9 -33.31 25.56 32.37
CA LEU A 9 -34.17 24.45 31.94
C LEU A 9 -34.60 24.61 30.48
N CYS A 10 -34.95 25.82 30.04
CA CYS A 10 -35.30 26.10 28.64
C CYS A 10 -34.11 25.91 27.68
N VAL A 11 -32.90 26.31 28.09
CA VAL A 11 -31.67 26.10 27.29
C VAL A 11 -31.36 24.60 27.17
N LEU A 12 -31.48 23.83 28.27
CA LEU A 12 -31.29 22.38 28.25
C LEU A 12 -32.33 21.67 27.38
N LEU A 13 -33.60 22.09 27.44
CA LEU A 13 -34.66 21.53 26.60
C LEU A 13 -34.43 21.82 25.12
N PHE A 14 -33.98 23.04 24.80
CA PHE A 14 -33.65 23.42 23.42
C PHE A 14 -32.45 22.65 22.87
N LEU A 15 -31.40 22.46 23.68
CA LEU A 15 -30.25 21.64 23.33
C LEU A 15 -30.63 20.16 23.16
N LEU A 16 -31.52 19.63 24.00
CA LEU A 16 -32.03 18.26 23.88
C LEU A 16 -32.85 18.08 22.59
N VAL A 17 -33.73 19.02 22.26
CA VAL A 17 -34.52 18.99 21.01
C VAL A 17 -33.61 19.10 19.79
N MET A 18 -32.63 20.02 19.81
CA MET A 18 -31.62 20.11 18.75
C MET A 18 -30.85 18.79 18.59
N PHE A 19 -30.43 18.17 19.69
CA PHE A 19 -29.73 16.88 19.67
C PHE A 19 -30.60 15.73 19.14
N ILE A 20 -31.90 15.69 19.48
CA ILE A 20 -32.84 14.66 18.99
C ILE A 20 -33.12 14.86 17.49
N VAL A 21 -33.28 16.11 17.03
CA VAL A 21 -33.55 16.41 15.61
C VAL A 21 -32.31 16.14 14.76
N THR A 22 -31.11 16.53 15.21
CA THR A 22 -29.88 16.25 14.46
C THR A 22 -29.58 14.77 14.39
N SER A 23 -29.78 14.01 15.48
CA SER A 23 -29.58 12.56 15.50
C SER A 23 -30.57 11.79 14.63
N CYS A 24 -31.86 12.17 14.60
CA CYS A 24 -32.84 11.54 13.70
C CYS A 24 -32.51 11.77 12.21
N ALA A 25 -32.10 13.00 11.85
CA ALA A 25 -31.72 13.31 10.47
C ALA A 25 -30.49 12.51 10.01
N THR A 26 -29.49 12.33 10.88
CA THR A 26 -28.29 11.54 10.55
C THR A 26 -28.59 10.04 10.43
N ILE A 27 -29.47 9.50 11.28
CA ILE A 27 -29.89 8.09 11.20
C ILE A 27 -30.63 7.85 9.87
N GLN A 28 -31.55 8.75 9.49
CA GLN A 28 -32.31 8.63 8.26
C GLN A 28 -31.43 8.67 7.01
N GLU A 29 -30.42 9.55 6.99
CA GLU A 29 -29.47 9.67 5.88
C GLU A 29 -28.55 8.43 5.77
N GLN A 30 -28.07 7.89 6.90
CA GLN A 30 -27.26 6.67 6.90
C GLN A 30 -28.03 5.44 6.40
N ASP A 31 -29.29 5.29 6.82
CA ASP A 31 -30.17 4.22 6.35
C ASP A 31 -30.46 4.38 4.86
N GLN A 32 -30.65 5.62 4.38
CA GLN A 32 -30.87 5.92 2.97
C GLN A 32 -29.67 5.50 2.11
N MET A 33 -28.44 5.84 2.50
CA MET A 33 -27.25 5.46 1.74
C MET A 33 -26.98 3.96 1.77
N ARG A 34 -27.41 3.26 2.82
CA ARG A 34 -27.36 1.79 2.86
C ARG A 34 -28.33 1.16 1.86
N LEU A 35 -29.54 1.70 1.74
CA LEU A 35 -30.52 1.25 0.74
C LEU A 35 -30.04 1.51 -0.69
N ALA A 36 -29.43 2.67 -0.93
CA ALA A 36 -28.82 2.99 -2.22
C ALA A 36 -27.73 1.97 -2.61
N ALA A 37 -26.86 1.60 -1.68
CA ALA A 37 -25.83 0.59 -1.93
C ALA A 37 -26.40 -0.81 -2.22
N VAL A 38 -27.49 -1.20 -1.55
CA VAL A 38 -28.22 -2.44 -1.89
C VAL A 38 -28.82 -2.35 -3.30
N ALA A 39 -29.41 -1.22 -3.67
CA ALA A 39 -29.96 -1.01 -5.01
C ALA A 39 -28.88 -1.07 -6.10
N ILE A 40 -27.68 -0.55 -5.83
CA ILE A 40 -26.51 -0.70 -6.70
C ILE A 40 -26.17 -2.19 -6.87
N ALA A 41 -26.00 -2.92 -5.76
CA ALA A 41 -25.64 -4.33 -5.81
C ALA A 41 -26.67 -5.17 -6.59
N ASP A 42 -27.96 -4.89 -6.41
CA ASP A 42 -29.05 -5.54 -7.14
C ASP A 42 -29.04 -5.18 -8.64
N GLN A 43 -28.87 -3.90 -9.00
CA GLN A 43 -28.80 -3.44 -10.40
C GLN A 43 -27.59 -4.02 -11.15
N LEU A 44 -26.45 -4.18 -10.46
CA LEU A 44 -25.24 -4.75 -11.03
C LEU A 44 -25.20 -6.29 -10.97
N GLY A 45 -26.18 -6.92 -10.31
CA GLY A 45 -26.24 -8.38 -10.17
C GLY A 45 -25.10 -8.97 -9.32
N LEU A 46 -24.61 -8.22 -8.32
CA LEU A 46 -23.51 -8.67 -7.46
C LEU A 46 -23.95 -9.84 -6.56
N PRO A 47 -23.07 -10.82 -6.30
CA PRO A 47 -23.39 -11.94 -5.43
C PRO A 47 -23.59 -11.46 -3.98
N LYS A 48 -24.66 -11.92 -3.33
CA LYS A 48 -25.01 -11.57 -1.94
C LYS A 48 -23.95 -12.01 -0.92
N THR A 49 -23.27 -13.11 -1.21
CA THR A 49 -22.19 -13.67 -0.40
C THR A 49 -21.10 -14.14 -1.34
N SER A 50 -19.89 -13.69 -1.09
CA SER A 50 -18.71 -14.14 -1.82
C SER A 50 -18.43 -15.62 -1.53
N GLN A 51 -18.16 -16.38 -2.57
CA GLN A 51 -17.78 -17.80 -2.55
C GLN A 51 -16.28 -18.00 -2.73
N SER A 52 -15.58 -16.95 -3.14
CA SER A 52 -14.15 -16.94 -3.45
C SER A 52 -13.56 -15.62 -3.01
N THR A 53 -12.48 -15.20 -3.64
CA THR A 53 -11.93 -13.87 -3.41
C THR A 53 -12.14 -12.99 -4.64
N ASP A 54 -12.24 -13.59 -5.83
CA ASP A 54 -12.56 -12.94 -7.13
C ASP A 54 -13.98 -12.37 -7.22
N ASP A 55 -14.86 -12.73 -6.28
CA ASP A 55 -16.24 -12.26 -6.19
C ASP A 55 -16.50 -11.44 -4.93
N ARG A 56 -15.45 -10.84 -4.36
CA ARG A 56 -15.54 -9.91 -3.24
C ARG A 56 -15.72 -8.49 -3.73
N PHE A 57 -16.69 -7.80 -3.14
CA PHE A 57 -17.03 -6.44 -3.51
C PHE A 57 -17.31 -5.61 -2.27
N ILE A 58 -16.91 -4.34 -2.31
CA ILE A 58 -17.33 -3.33 -1.33
C ILE A 58 -17.92 -2.13 -2.07
N ILE A 59 -19.04 -1.61 -1.56
CA ILE A 59 -19.63 -0.37 -2.04
C ILE A 59 -19.48 0.70 -0.96
N PHE A 60 -18.78 1.77 -1.32
CA PHE A 60 -18.58 2.95 -0.50
C PHE A 60 -19.51 4.07 -0.94
N TYR A 61 -20.11 4.75 0.03
CA TYR A 61 -20.68 6.08 -0.22
C TYR A 61 -19.54 7.10 -0.23
N ALA A 62 -19.39 7.83 -1.34
CA ALA A 62 -18.34 8.82 -1.50
C ALA A 62 -18.81 10.20 -1.05
N THR A 63 -19.80 10.76 -1.72
CA THR A 63 -20.39 12.07 -1.38
C THR A 63 -21.71 12.30 -2.12
N GLU A 64 -22.45 13.29 -1.63
CA GLU A 64 -23.50 13.96 -2.39
C GLU A 64 -22.87 14.91 -3.42
N LEU A 65 -23.47 14.96 -4.61
CA LEU A 65 -23.04 15.75 -5.75
C LEU A 65 -23.97 16.95 -5.97
N LYS A 66 -23.41 17.99 -6.59
CA LYS A 66 -24.11 19.19 -7.04
C LYS A 66 -23.91 19.37 -8.54
N SER A 67 -24.90 19.98 -9.19
CA SER A 67 -24.76 20.38 -10.59
C SER A 67 -23.55 21.29 -10.77
N GLY A 68 -22.70 20.95 -11.74
CA GLY A 68 -21.44 21.64 -12.01
C GLY A 68 -20.22 21.09 -11.27
N ASP A 69 -20.38 20.11 -10.37
CA ASP A 69 -19.25 19.39 -9.78
C ASP A 69 -18.47 18.64 -10.86
N ILE A 70 -17.16 18.55 -10.66
CA ILE A 70 -16.25 17.76 -11.48
C ILE A 70 -15.73 16.61 -10.63
N VAL A 71 -15.94 15.39 -11.11
CA VAL A 71 -15.31 14.19 -10.55
C VAL A 71 -14.03 13.92 -11.33
N SER A 72 -12.94 13.68 -10.61
CA SER A 72 -11.67 13.31 -11.19
C SER A 72 -11.08 12.11 -10.48
N GLU A 73 -10.14 11.42 -11.13
CA GLU A 73 -9.35 10.40 -10.45
C GLU A 73 -8.21 11.06 -9.68
N GLY A 74 -8.02 10.64 -8.42
CA GLY A 74 -6.83 10.90 -7.62
C GLY A 74 -5.60 10.16 -8.13
N ALA A 75 -5.52 9.86 -9.43
CA ALA A 75 -4.47 9.09 -10.03
C ALA A 75 -3.19 9.93 -10.13
N PRO A 76 -2.05 9.48 -9.57
CA PRO A 76 -0.78 10.20 -9.62
C PRO A 76 -0.24 10.38 -11.05
N PHE A 77 -0.68 9.55 -12.00
CA PHE A 77 -0.05 9.45 -13.33
C PHE A 77 -0.96 9.87 -14.49
N LYS A 78 -2.26 10.07 -14.26
CA LYS A 78 -3.22 10.44 -15.32
C LYS A 78 -4.46 11.07 -14.71
N SER A 79 -4.72 12.34 -14.98
CA SER A 79 -5.97 12.97 -14.53
C SER A 79 -7.09 12.72 -15.53
N LEU A 80 -7.97 11.76 -15.22
CA LEU A 80 -9.31 11.78 -15.80
C LEU A 80 -10.12 12.85 -15.05
N ARG A 81 -10.82 13.70 -15.80
CA ARG A 81 -11.76 14.69 -15.25
C ARG A 81 -13.07 14.61 -16.03
N LYS A 82 -14.17 14.48 -15.33
CA LYS A 82 -15.50 14.38 -15.92
C LYS A 82 -16.49 15.26 -15.16
N ALA A 83 -17.30 16.00 -15.92
CA ALA A 83 -18.43 16.72 -15.34
C ALA A 83 -19.46 15.71 -14.84
N VAL A 84 -20.02 15.98 -13.67
CA VAL A 84 -21.09 15.16 -13.10
C VAL A 84 -22.33 15.19 -14.02
N PRO A 85 -22.99 14.03 -14.28
CA PRO A 85 -24.26 14.01 -15.01
C PRO A 85 -25.32 14.88 -14.35
N GLU A 86 -26.15 15.59 -15.12
CA GLU A 86 -27.12 16.56 -14.58
C GLU A 86 -28.11 15.96 -13.58
N GLU A 87 -28.48 14.69 -13.79
CA GLU A 87 -29.44 13.96 -12.95
C GLU A 87 -28.78 13.25 -11.74
N ALA A 88 -27.44 13.27 -11.66
CA ALA A 88 -26.72 12.60 -10.59
C ALA A 88 -26.80 13.40 -9.28
N ARG A 89 -27.27 12.74 -8.22
CA ARG A 89 -27.34 13.27 -6.86
C ARG A 89 -26.25 12.72 -5.96
N TRP A 90 -25.84 11.47 -6.14
CA TRP A 90 -24.85 10.83 -5.28
C TRP A 90 -23.77 10.11 -6.07
N LEU A 91 -22.56 10.10 -5.49
CA LEU A 91 -21.43 9.32 -5.96
C LEU A 91 -21.18 8.15 -4.99
N PHE A 92 -21.12 6.96 -5.55
CA PHE A 92 -20.66 5.74 -4.89
C PHE A 92 -19.42 5.21 -5.60
N VAL A 93 -18.63 4.43 -4.88
CA VAL A 93 -17.49 3.69 -5.42
C VAL A 93 -17.71 2.21 -5.16
N LEU A 94 -17.74 1.41 -6.22
CA LEU A 94 -17.64 -0.04 -6.14
C LEU A 94 -16.18 -0.43 -6.26
N ASP A 95 -15.65 -1.04 -5.21
CA ASP A 95 -14.34 -1.65 -5.20
C ASP A 95 -14.46 -3.13 -5.61
N LYS A 96 -13.78 -3.48 -6.71
CA LYS A 96 -13.76 -4.84 -7.27
C LYS A 96 -12.61 -5.69 -6.72
N ASN A 97 -11.64 -5.08 -6.04
CA ASN A 97 -10.48 -5.73 -5.46
C ASN A 97 -10.27 -5.25 -4.02
N PRO A 98 -11.24 -5.52 -3.12
CA PRO A 98 -11.20 -4.96 -1.78
C PRO A 98 -9.97 -5.43 -1.02
N LEU A 99 -9.39 -4.52 -0.23
CA LEU A 99 -8.09 -4.64 0.46
C LEU A 99 -6.86 -4.53 -0.47
N GLY A 100 -7.04 -4.36 -1.78
CA GLY A 100 -5.96 -3.94 -2.68
C GLY A 100 -5.33 -2.64 -2.16
N ARG A 101 -4.01 -2.59 -2.04
CA ARG A 101 -3.31 -1.55 -1.26
C ARG A 101 -3.09 -0.25 -2.01
N PHE A 102 -2.89 -0.31 -3.32
CA PHE A 102 -2.61 0.86 -4.16
C PHE A 102 -3.60 0.92 -5.32
N ALA A 103 -3.22 1.40 -6.53
CA ALA A 103 -4.10 1.43 -7.69
C ALA A 103 -4.80 0.07 -7.90
N HIS A 104 -6.12 0.05 -8.09
CA HIS A 104 -6.90 -1.16 -8.33
C HIS A 104 -8.24 -0.85 -8.99
N ASP A 105 -8.86 -1.86 -9.62
CA ASP A 105 -10.11 -1.65 -10.34
C ASP A 105 -11.23 -1.20 -9.41
N VAL A 106 -11.75 0.00 -9.68
CA VAL A 106 -12.92 0.55 -9.02
C VAL A 106 -13.90 1.09 -10.06
N VAL A 107 -15.15 1.28 -9.65
CA VAL A 107 -16.19 1.87 -10.50
C VAL A 107 -16.83 3.04 -9.77
N TYR A 108 -16.81 4.20 -10.41
CA TYR A 108 -17.59 5.35 -9.97
C TYR A 108 -19.02 5.16 -10.44
N ILE A 109 -19.95 5.21 -9.49
CA ILE A 109 -21.37 4.95 -9.73
C ILE A 109 -22.13 6.22 -9.37
N TYR A 110 -22.79 6.79 -10.37
CA TYR A 110 -23.61 7.99 -10.22
C TYR A 110 -25.06 7.57 -10.07
N LEU A 111 -25.70 7.98 -8.98
CA LEU A 111 -27.11 7.70 -8.71
C LEU A 111 -27.96 8.96 -8.77
N ASN A 112 -29.17 8.85 -9.30
CA ASN A 112 -30.22 9.87 -9.14
C ASN A 112 -30.96 9.72 -7.79
N GLU A 113 -31.95 10.59 -7.53
CA GLU A 113 -32.75 10.58 -6.29
C GLU A 113 -33.53 9.29 -6.03
N ASP A 114 -33.83 8.53 -7.09
CA ASP A 114 -34.56 7.26 -7.05
C ASP A 114 -33.64 6.03 -6.91
N PHE A 115 -32.34 6.25 -6.69
CA PHE A 115 -31.27 5.23 -6.65
C PHE A 115 -31.06 4.46 -7.95
N GLU A 116 -31.47 5.01 -9.08
CA GLU A 116 -31.15 4.43 -10.39
C GLU A 116 -29.73 4.85 -10.79
N ILE A 117 -28.96 3.89 -11.33
CA ILE A 117 -27.63 4.17 -11.87
C ILE A 117 -27.81 4.96 -13.17
N VAL A 118 -27.51 6.26 -13.12
CA VAL A 118 -27.54 7.13 -14.30
C VAL A 118 -26.27 7.02 -15.13
N GLU A 119 -25.15 6.70 -14.48
CA GLU A 119 -23.89 6.50 -15.16
C GLU A 119 -22.90 5.65 -14.34
N GLN A 120 -21.99 4.98 -15.04
CA GLN A 120 -20.87 4.24 -14.45
C GLN A 120 -19.57 4.61 -15.17
N HIS A 121 -18.48 4.59 -14.43
CA HIS A 121 -17.16 4.85 -14.96
C HIS A 121 -16.12 3.95 -14.29
N ASP A 122 -15.47 3.08 -15.07
CA ASP A 122 -14.33 2.31 -14.59
C ASP A 122 -13.13 3.25 -14.35
N ALA A 123 -12.47 3.06 -13.21
CA ALA A 123 -11.33 3.85 -12.76
C ALA A 123 -10.33 2.93 -12.03
N GLU A 124 -9.12 3.45 -11.77
CA GLU A 124 -8.07 2.70 -11.05
C GLU A 124 -7.72 3.33 -9.69
N TRP A 125 -8.32 4.49 -9.39
CA TRP A 125 -7.98 5.32 -8.22
C TRP A 125 -9.23 5.85 -7.54
N MET A 126 -9.04 6.47 -6.37
CA MET A 126 -10.13 7.09 -5.62
C MET A 126 -10.60 8.41 -6.24
N PRO A 127 -11.91 8.71 -6.17
CA PRO A 127 -12.44 9.93 -6.76
C PRO A 127 -12.06 11.15 -5.94
N PHE A 128 -11.80 12.22 -6.66
CA PHE A 128 -11.75 13.58 -6.17
C PHE A 128 -13.02 14.28 -6.65
N VAL A 129 -13.57 15.17 -5.83
CA VAL A 129 -14.63 16.09 -6.26
C VAL A 129 -14.09 17.50 -6.15
N ASN A 130 -14.10 18.22 -7.28
CA ASN A 130 -13.55 19.58 -7.37
C ASN A 130 -12.10 19.65 -6.84
N ASP A 131 -11.29 18.67 -7.24
CA ASP A 131 -9.89 18.52 -6.83
C ASP A 131 -9.66 18.32 -5.32
N GLN A 132 -10.70 17.90 -4.58
CA GLN A 132 -10.58 17.51 -3.17
C GLN A 132 -10.69 15.98 -3.03
N PRO A 133 -9.76 15.31 -2.33
CA PRO A 133 -9.81 13.87 -2.13
C PRO A 133 -11.01 13.49 -1.25
N LEU A 134 -11.77 12.47 -1.68
CA LEU A 134 -12.91 11.97 -0.91
C LEU A 134 -12.53 10.87 0.08
N PHE A 135 -11.37 10.23 -0.09
CA PHE A 135 -10.89 9.12 0.74
C PHE A 135 -9.41 9.34 1.06
N LEU A 136 -9.05 9.20 2.34
CA LEU A 136 -7.68 9.35 2.86
C LEU A 136 -7.18 8.08 3.57
N GLY A 137 -7.96 6.99 3.53
CA GLY A 137 -7.53 5.67 4.01
C GLY A 137 -8.67 4.67 4.24
N GLU A 138 -9.92 5.13 4.17
CA GLU A 138 -11.12 4.39 4.58
C GLU A 138 -11.46 3.15 3.75
N ILE A 139 -10.95 3.08 2.51
CA ILE A 139 -11.15 1.91 1.64
C ILE A 139 -10.10 0.81 1.91
N TYR A 140 -8.92 1.21 2.41
CA TYR A 140 -7.77 0.34 2.64
C TYR A 140 -7.70 -0.14 4.10
N ARG A 141 -8.31 0.62 5.00
CA ARG A 141 -8.69 0.18 6.34
C ARG A 141 -10.19 0.38 6.44
N PRO A 142 -10.98 -0.69 6.42
CA PRO A 142 -12.44 -0.62 6.39
C PRO A 142 -13.00 0.38 7.41
N SER A 143 -13.28 1.60 6.96
CA SER A 143 -14.01 2.55 7.80
C SER A 143 -15.47 2.17 7.71
N PHE A 144 -15.99 1.53 8.77
CA PHE A 144 -17.40 1.14 8.88
C PHE A 144 -18.38 2.29 8.61
N SER A 145 -17.93 3.55 8.69
CA SER A 145 -18.77 4.73 8.40
C SER A 145 -19.07 4.95 6.92
N LYS A 146 -18.14 4.63 6.00
CA LYS A 146 -18.31 4.84 4.55
C LYS A 146 -18.74 3.58 3.80
N ILE A 147 -18.42 2.40 4.34
CA ILE A 147 -18.90 1.12 3.80
C ILE A 147 -20.42 1.07 3.96
N LYS A 148 -21.13 0.95 2.84
CA LYS A 148 -22.58 0.82 2.82
C LYS A 148 -23.05 -0.58 2.45
N TRP A 149 -22.18 -1.35 1.81
CA TRP A 149 -22.45 -2.75 1.48
C TRP A 149 -21.14 -3.51 1.22
N ASN A 150 -21.09 -4.78 1.60
CA ASN A 150 -20.02 -5.73 1.32
C ASN A 150 -20.60 -7.16 1.36
N ASN A 151 -20.01 -8.08 0.61
CA ASN A 151 -20.50 -9.46 0.52
C ASN A 151 -19.58 -10.52 1.16
N PHE A 152 -18.61 -10.09 1.98
CA PHE A 152 -17.68 -10.96 2.69
C PHE A 152 -17.35 -10.40 4.08
N GLU A 153 -16.83 -11.24 4.99
CA GLU A 153 -16.40 -10.79 6.31
C GLU A 153 -15.03 -10.11 6.23
N LEU A 154 -14.94 -8.89 6.76
CA LEU A 154 -13.70 -8.13 6.89
C LEU A 154 -13.05 -8.47 8.23
N ALA A 155 -11.82 -9.01 8.19
CA ALA A 155 -10.96 -9.15 9.35
C ALA A 155 -9.73 -8.26 9.14
N VAL A 156 -9.37 -7.52 10.19
CA VAL A 156 -8.15 -6.70 10.25
C VAL A 156 -7.56 -6.99 11.62
N SER A 157 -6.37 -7.54 11.67
CA SER A 157 -5.57 -7.66 12.88
C SER A 157 -4.60 -6.48 12.94
N GLU A 158 -4.19 -6.14 14.16
CA GLU A 158 -3.08 -5.22 14.37
C GLU A 158 -2.13 -5.95 15.29
N SER A 159 -1.03 -6.47 14.76
CA SER A 159 0.02 -7.00 15.61
C SER A 159 1.41 -6.51 15.20
N VAL A 160 2.34 -6.62 16.14
CA VAL A 160 3.67 -6.04 16.13
C VAL A 160 4.65 -7.18 16.37
N VAL A 161 5.39 -7.56 15.35
CA VAL A 161 6.54 -8.46 15.53
C VAL A 161 7.66 -7.65 16.17
N ALA A 162 7.94 -7.91 17.45
CA ALA A 162 9.05 -7.28 18.17
C ALA A 162 10.38 -7.69 17.51
N SER A 163 11.15 -6.70 17.10
CA SER A 163 12.47 -6.87 16.49
C SER A 163 13.51 -7.08 17.60
N GLU A 164 14.33 -8.13 17.53
CA GLU A 164 15.58 -8.27 18.29
C GLU A 164 16.70 -8.80 17.37
N VAL A 165 17.29 -7.92 16.57
CA VAL A 165 18.43 -8.29 15.70
C VAL A 165 19.71 -8.41 16.55
N VAL A 166 20.37 -9.57 16.53
CA VAL A 166 21.59 -9.86 17.33
C VAL A 166 22.88 -9.90 16.50
N VAL A 167 22.79 -9.60 15.19
CA VAL A 167 23.90 -9.63 14.24
C VAL A 167 23.97 -8.34 13.43
N SER A 168 25.18 -7.85 13.14
CA SER A 168 25.41 -6.71 12.25
C SER A 168 26.43 -7.00 11.15
N VAL A 169 26.22 -6.39 9.98
CA VAL A 169 27.10 -6.46 8.80
C VAL A 169 27.59 -5.03 8.48
N PRO A 170 28.69 -4.58 9.10
CA PRO A 170 29.18 -3.21 8.91
C PRO A 170 29.69 -2.98 7.48
N ALA A 171 29.67 -1.71 7.04
CA ALA A 171 30.10 -1.18 5.73
C ALA A 171 29.12 -1.27 4.55
N ASN A 172 27.91 -1.79 4.76
CA ASN A 172 26.81 -1.70 3.80
C ASN A 172 25.81 -0.64 4.24
N CYS A 173 25.11 -0.04 3.28
CA CYS A 173 24.15 1.03 3.56
C CYS A 173 22.74 0.67 3.09
N ALA A 174 21.75 1.34 3.66
CA ALA A 174 20.37 1.25 3.20
C ALA A 174 19.77 2.64 2.95
N LEU A 175 18.91 2.72 1.93
CA LEU A 175 17.97 3.80 1.70
C LEU A 175 16.56 3.23 1.81
N VAL A 176 15.82 3.67 2.84
CA VAL A 176 14.46 3.18 3.13
C VAL A 176 13.46 4.32 2.88
N VAL A 177 12.55 4.13 1.94
CA VAL A 177 11.73 5.20 1.38
C VAL A 177 10.25 4.92 1.61
N ASN A 178 9.58 5.88 2.24
CA ASN A 178 8.14 6.06 2.10
C ASN A 178 7.91 7.00 0.92
N GLY A 179 7.44 6.47 -0.21
CA GLY A 179 7.22 7.27 -1.42
C GLY A 179 5.90 8.06 -1.39
N ASN A 180 5.05 7.86 -0.39
CA ASN A 180 3.71 8.43 -0.36
C ASN A 180 3.70 9.96 -0.20
N ASP A 181 2.65 10.61 -0.71
CA ASP A 181 2.21 11.93 -0.27
C ASP A 181 0.89 11.75 0.50
N PRO A 182 0.92 11.74 1.85
CA PRO A 182 -0.27 11.48 2.66
C PRO A 182 -1.34 12.58 2.53
N THR A 183 -1.03 13.71 1.90
CA THR A 183 -2.02 14.76 1.61
C THR A 183 -2.85 14.45 0.36
N ARG A 184 -2.37 13.54 -0.50
CA ARG A 184 -3.01 13.19 -1.78
C ARG A 184 -3.43 11.73 -1.84
N TYR A 185 -2.64 10.84 -1.27
CA TYR A 185 -2.89 9.41 -1.31
C TYR A 185 -2.86 8.80 0.09
N PRO A 186 -3.72 7.81 0.34
CA PRO A 186 -3.80 7.15 1.63
C PRO A 186 -2.52 6.41 1.97
N ASP A 187 -2.20 6.31 3.27
CA ASP A 187 -0.96 5.66 3.72
C ASP A 187 -0.97 4.15 3.52
N VAL A 188 -2.13 3.49 3.71
CA VAL A 188 -2.32 2.06 3.42
C VAL A 188 -1.25 1.13 4.03
N GLY A 189 -0.61 1.52 5.14
CA GLY A 189 0.46 0.74 5.78
C GLY A 189 1.88 1.04 5.28
N ILE A 190 2.05 1.94 4.30
CA ILE A 190 3.37 2.35 3.76
C ILE A 190 4.28 2.87 4.87
N SER A 191 3.76 3.73 5.75
CA SER A 191 4.55 4.25 6.86
C SER A 191 5.00 3.14 7.82
N LYS A 192 4.15 2.15 8.07
CA LYS A 192 4.44 1.04 8.98
C LYS A 192 5.52 0.12 8.40
N ASP A 193 5.40 -0.24 7.13
CA ASP A 193 6.41 -1.05 6.45
C ASP A 193 7.76 -0.35 6.38
N LYS A 194 7.76 0.94 6.06
CA LYS A 194 8.98 1.75 6.07
C LYS A 194 9.59 1.78 7.48
N GLU A 195 8.78 1.97 8.52
CA GLU A 195 9.26 1.98 9.90
C GLU A 195 9.91 0.64 10.28
N HIS A 196 9.26 -0.49 9.97
CA HIS A 196 9.79 -1.82 10.23
C HIS A 196 11.13 -2.06 9.49
N MET A 197 11.18 -1.75 8.20
CA MET A 197 12.40 -1.89 7.39
C MET A 197 13.52 -0.95 7.85
N GLU A 198 13.20 0.29 8.24
CA GLU A 198 14.15 1.23 8.85
C GLU A 198 14.74 0.66 10.14
N GLN A 199 13.89 0.20 11.06
CA GLN A 199 14.33 -0.37 12.33
C GLN A 199 15.22 -1.59 12.12
N PHE A 200 14.87 -2.47 11.18
CA PHE A 200 15.69 -3.62 10.80
C PHE A 200 17.07 -3.16 10.30
N TYR A 201 17.12 -2.32 9.27
CA TYR A 201 18.39 -1.93 8.66
C TYR A 201 19.28 -1.10 9.59
N ARG A 202 18.71 -0.29 10.49
CA ARG A 202 19.50 0.45 11.50
C ARG A 202 20.24 -0.48 12.44
N ARG A 203 19.65 -1.62 12.78
CA ARG A 203 20.29 -2.64 13.61
C ARG A 203 21.25 -3.50 12.81
N PHE A 204 20.88 -3.84 11.58
CA PHE A 204 21.66 -4.74 10.73
C PHE A 204 22.92 -4.07 10.16
N TYR A 205 22.84 -2.83 9.67
CA TYR A 205 23.97 -2.09 9.09
C TYR A 205 24.57 -1.04 10.03
N GLY A 206 23.83 -0.63 11.06
CA GLY A 206 24.20 0.43 11.98
C GLY A 206 23.50 1.76 11.66
N GLU A 207 23.24 2.55 12.70
CA GLU A 207 22.45 3.78 12.65
C GLU A 207 22.88 4.78 11.57
N ASN A 208 24.19 4.99 11.42
CA ASN A 208 24.75 5.97 10.49
C ASN A 208 24.81 5.47 9.04
N ALA A 209 24.50 4.19 8.80
CA ALA A 209 24.52 3.57 7.48
C ALA A 209 23.14 3.58 6.80
N VAL A 210 22.09 4.08 7.47
CA VAL A 210 20.72 4.10 6.97
C VAL A 210 20.27 5.55 6.73
N ARG A 211 19.83 5.82 5.50
CA ARG A 211 19.09 7.04 5.15
C ARG A 211 17.63 6.71 4.94
N THR A 212 16.78 7.67 5.27
CA THR A 212 15.33 7.55 5.11
C THR A 212 14.77 8.76 4.40
N LEU A 213 13.70 8.54 3.64
CA LEU A 213 12.94 9.57 2.96
C LEU A 213 11.46 9.40 3.27
N ASP A 214 10.84 10.50 3.69
CA ASP A 214 9.42 10.61 4.02
C ASP A 214 8.90 11.96 3.48
N TYR A 215 7.59 12.08 3.28
CA TYR A 215 6.97 13.34 2.87
C TYR A 215 7.25 14.47 3.87
N PRO A 216 7.56 15.71 3.42
CA PRO A 216 7.60 16.19 2.04
C PRO A 216 8.95 16.03 1.32
N ASN A 217 9.93 15.36 1.94
CA ASN A 217 11.31 15.27 1.45
C ASN A 217 11.61 13.94 0.75
N ASN A 218 10.63 13.40 0.03
CA ASN A 218 10.70 12.13 -0.67
C ASN A 218 10.49 12.26 -2.18
N SER A 219 10.79 13.42 -2.77
CA SER A 219 10.77 13.58 -4.23
C SER A 219 11.82 12.72 -4.92
N LYS A 220 11.69 12.50 -6.23
CA LYS A 220 12.72 11.87 -7.08
C LYS A 220 14.10 12.53 -6.89
N ALA A 221 14.14 13.86 -6.81
CA ALA A 221 15.40 14.57 -6.57
C ALA A 221 15.96 14.29 -5.17
N ASN A 222 15.11 14.14 -4.15
CA ASN A 222 15.57 13.73 -2.82
C ASN A 222 16.12 12.30 -2.83
N PHE A 223 15.46 11.41 -3.57
CA PHE A 223 15.92 10.03 -3.77
C PHE A 223 17.29 9.96 -4.42
N GLU A 224 17.47 10.63 -5.56
CA GLU A 224 18.76 10.68 -6.27
C GLU A 224 19.87 11.26 -5.37
N ASN A 225 19.61 12.39 -4.71
CA ASN A 225 20.56 13.00 -3.76
C ASN A 225 20.90 12.08 -2.57
N ALA A 226 19.94 11.26 -2.09
CA ALA A 226 20.18 10.33 -1.00
C ALA A 226 21.06 9.16 -1.43
N VAL A 227 20.86 8.64 -2.64
CA VAL A 227 21.74 7.63 -3.24
C VAL A 227 23.15 8.18 -3.42
N ASP A 228 23.27 9.37 -4.03
CA ASP A 228 24.53 10.09 -4.19
C ASP A 228 25.28 10.22 -2.86
N ALA A 229 24.58 10.65 -1.81
CA ALA A 229 25.18 10.89 -0.51
C ALA A 229 25.64 9.60 0.19
N LEU A 230 25.00 8.44 -0.06
CA LEU A 230 25.50 7.14 0.41
C LEU A 230 26.75 6.71 -0.36
N VAL A 231 26.72 6.82 -1.69
CA VAL A 231 27.84 6.45 -2.56
C VAL A 231 29.07 7.31 -2.27
N GLN A 232 28.92 8.63 -2.18
CA GLN A 232 29.99 9.57 -1.80
C GLN A 232 30.49 9.36 -0.38
N GLY A 233 29.64 8.82 0.50
CA GLY A 233 30.00 8.38 1.85
C GLY A 233 30.84 7.10 1.88
N GLY A 234 31.11 6.48 0.73
CA GLY A 234 31.93 5.27 0.60
C GLY A 234 31.14 3.96 0.66
N ALA A 235 29.82 4.00 0.46
CA ALA A 235 29.01 2.78 0.41
C ALA A 235 29.46 1.86 -0.73
N MET A 236 29.95 0.67 -0.37
CA MET A 236 30.26 -0.38 -1.35
C MET A 236 28.99 -1.04 -1.89
N ARG A 237 27.98 -1.16 -1.02
CA ARG A 237 26.67 -1.75 -1.29
C ARG A 237 25.57 -0.87 -0.72
N VAL A 238 24.51 -0.67 -1.51
CA VAL A 238 23.31 0.05 -1.09
C VAL A 238 22.09 -0.84 -1.30
N THR A 239 21.35 -1.11 -0.22
CA THR A 239 19.99 -1.66 -0.33
C THR A 239 18.99 -0.53 -0.44
N VAL A 240 18.20 -0.52 -1.51
CA VAL A 240 17.11 0.42 -1.71
C VAL A 240 15.80 -0.31 -1.43
N TYR A 241 15.06 0.17 -0.45
CA TYR A 241 13.70 -0.27 -0.17
C TYR A 241 12.74 0.90 -0.43
N ILE A 242 11.71 0.69 -1.26
CA ILE A 242 10.68 1.68 -1.53
C ILE A 242 9.32 1.04 -1.30
N SER A 243 8.54 1.61 -0.37
CA SER A 243 7.11 1.34 -0.25
C SER A 243 6.35 2.57 -0.73
N SER A 244 5.47 2.40 -1.71
CA SER A 244 4.73 3.51 -2.31
C SER A 244 3.53 3.04 -3.12
N HIS A 245 2.66 3.99 -3.45
CA HIS A 245 1.72 3.83 -4.56
C HIS A 245 2.48 3.65 -5.88
N GLY A 246 1.95 2.80 -6.76
CA GLY A 246 2.60 2.48 -8.04
C GLY A 246 1.63 2.16 -9.16
N SER A 247 2.17 2.21 -10.36
CA SER A 247 1.57 1.72 -11.61
C SER A 247 2.69 1.11 -12.44
N ARG A 248 2.38 0.61 -13.65
CA ARG A 248 3.41 0.08 -14.55
C ARG A 248 4.50 1.13 -14.78
N ASP A 249 5.73 0.74 -14.47
CA ASP A 249 6.97 1.50 -14.64
C ASP A 249 7.02 2.83 -13.85
N LYS A 250 6.17 3.01 -12.84
CA LYS A 250 6.05 4.27 -12.08
C LYS A 250 5.78 4.05 -10.61
N LEU A 251 6.51 4.78 -9.77
CA LEU A 251 6.29 4.90 -8.33
C LEU A 251 6.00 6.36 -7.97
N VAL A 252 5.06 6.56 -7.04
CA VAL A 252 4.85 7.85 -6.40
C VAL A 252 6.06 8.16 -5.51
N MET A 253 6.54 9.40 -5.56
CA MET A 253 7.65 9.92 -4.76
C MET A 253 7.31 11.32 -4.28
N GLY A 254 6.53 11.40 -3.21
CA GLY A 254 5.94 12.64 -2.71
C GLY A 254 5.10 13.32 -3.79
N GLU A 255 5.45 14.56 -4.13
CA GLU A 255 4.79 15.32 -5.20
C GLU A 255 5.30 14.97 -6.62
N SER A 256 6.19 13.99 -6.75
CA SER A 256 6.84 13.61 -8.01
C SER A 256 6.69 12.13 -8.33
N VAL A 257 7.26 11.69 -9.44
CA VAL A 257 7.23 10.30 -9.92
C VAL A 257 8.66 9.81 -10.14
N LEU A 258 8.94 8.58 -9.72
CA LEU A 258 10.14 7.84 -10.09
C LEU A 258 9.75 6.75 -11.08
N THR A 259 10.29 6.83 -12.29
CA THR A 259 10.06 5.81 -13.33
C THR A 259 11.07 4.66 -13.24
N SER A 260 10.79 3.54 -13.89
CA SER A 260 11.75 2.43 -14.05
C SER A 260 13.06 2.90 -14.69
N GLU A 261 12.98 3.68 -15.77
CA GLU A 261 14.14 4.25 -16.46
C GLU A 261 14.90 5.26 -15.58
N ASP A 262 14.20 6.05 -14.74
CA ASP A 262 14.87 6.92 -13.76
C ASP A 262 15.69 6.12 -12.76
N LEU A 263 15.08 5.11 -12.13
CA LEU A 263 15.77 4.26 -11.16
C LEU A 263 16.94 3.52 -11.81
N ARG A 264 16.75 3.02 -13.03
CA ARG A 264 17.78 2.38 -13.83
C ARG A 264 18.96 3.31 -14.09
N ASN A 265 18.71 4.56 -14.48
CA ASN A 265 19.74 5.56 -14.73
C ASN A 265 20.50 5.94 -13.45
N ILE A 266 19.79 6.12 -12.33
CA ILE A 266 20.39 6.40 -11.03
C ILE A 266 21.37 5.27 -10.64
N ILE A 267 20.93 4.00 -10.72
CA ILE A 267 21.80 2.86 -10.41
C ILE A 267 22.99 2.79 -11.37
N ARG A 268 22.75 2.97 -12.68
CA ARG A 268 23.80 2.90 -13.72
C ARG A 268 24.89 3.96 -13.54
N ASN A 269 24.52 5.15 -13.08
CA ASN A 269 25.44 6.27 -12.82
C ASN A 269 26.42 5.97 -11.67
N HIS A 270 26.14 4.95 -10.86
CA HIS A 270 27.00 4.50 -9.75
C HIS A 270 27.58 3.10 -9.99
N SER A 271 28.15 2.86 -11.18
CA SER A 271 28.68 1.55 -11.58
C SER A 271 29.72 0.92 -10.63
N GLY A 272 30.41 1.73 -9.81
CA GLY A 272 31.34 1.26 -8.77
C GLY A 272 30.69 0.77 -7.48
N THR A 273 29.40 1.04 -7.27
CA THR A 273 28.62 0.61 -6.10
C THR A 273 27.64 -0.48 -6.52
N LYS A 274 27.47 -1.49 -5.67
CA LYS A 274 26.51 -2.57 -5.89
C LYS A 274 25.15 -2.27 -5.23
N PHE A 275 24.07 -2.69 -5.86
CA PHE A 275 22.72 -2.38 -5.42
C PHE A 275 21.86 -3.63 -5.18
N TYR A 276 21.00 -3.55 -4.18
CA TYR A 276 19.82 -4.39 -4.04
C TYR A 276 18.59 -3.49 -4.11
N VAL A 277 17.56 -3.90 -4.84
CA VAL A 277 16.32 -3.13 -4.97
C VAL A 277 15.15 -3.97 -4.48
N ILE A 278 14.36 -3.41 -3.56
CA ILE A 278 13.14 -4.01 -3.03
C ILE A 278 12.01 -3.01 -3.24
N LEU A 279 11.01 -3.38 -4.03
CA LEU A 279 9.88 -2.52 -4.39
C LEU A 279 8.57 -3.11 -3.86
N ASP A 280 7.91 -2.33 -3.02
CA ASP A 280 6.56 -2.63 -2.53
C ASP A 280 5.59 -1.59 -3.08
N ALA A 281 4.97 -1.94 -4.20
CA ALA A 281 3.98 -1.15 -4.92
C ALA A 281 3.16 -2.04 -5.87
N CYS A 282 1.96 -1.60 -6.26
CA CYS A 282 1.21 -2.23 -7.35
C CYS A 282 2.03 -2.21 -8.64
N HIS A 283 1.93 -3.27 -9.44
CA HIS A 283 2.64 -3.45 -10.70
C HIS A 283 4.18 -3.37 -10.58
N SER A 284 4.75 -3.50 -9.39
CA SER A 284 6.20 -3.31 -9.15
C SER A 284 7.07 -4.28 -9.98
N GLY A 285 6.56 -5.44 -10.38
CA GLY A 285 7.25 -6.36 -11.29
C GLY A 285 7.58 -5.77 -12.67
N SER A 286 6.88 -4.73 -13.10
CA SER A 286 7.19 -4.01 -14.36
C SER A 286 8.60 -3.44 -14.41
N PHE A 287 9.19 -3.13 -13.25
CA PHE A 287 10.56 -2.63 -13.14
C PHE A 287 11.63 -3.67 -13.48
N ILE A 288 11.31 -4.98 -13.46
CA ILE A 288 12.30 -6.05 -13.64
C ILE A 288 12.92 -6.02 -15.04
N ASP A 289 12.12 -5.76 -16.08
CA ASP A 289 12.62 -5.77 -17.45
C ASP A 289 13.71 -4.71 -17.63
N ASP A 290 13.43 -3.46 -17.23
CA ASP A 290 14.35 -2.33 -17.36
C ASP A 290 15.57 -2.43 -16.43
N LEU A 291 15.41 -2.96 -15.22
CA LEU A 291 16.49 -3.03 -14.25
C LEU A 291 17.37 -4.28 -14.42
N TRP A 292 16.77 -5.45 -14.60
CA TRP A 292 17.47 -6.72 -14.59
C TRP A 292 17.80 -7.22 -16.00
N TYR A 293 16.80 -7.43 -16.84
CA TYR A 293 17.00 -8.03 -18.17
C TYR A 293 17.73 -7.07 -19.14
N ASP A 294 17.59 -5.78 -18.93
CA ASP A 294 18.32 -4.72 -19.63
C ASP A 294 19.80 -4.55 -19.18
N GLY A 295 20.28 -5.43 -18.30
CA GLY A 295 21.71 -5.67 -18.08
C GLY A 295 22.43 -4.74 -17.09
N LEU A 296 21.78 -4.25 -16.02
CA LEU A 296 22.47 -3.50 -14.97
C LEU A 296 23.44 -4.40 -14.18
N THR A 297 24.71 -4.43 -14.60
CA THR A 297 25.77 -5.25 -13.98
C THR A 297 26.11 -4.94 -12.52
N ASN A 298 25.65 -3.79 -12.00
CA ASN A 298 25.84 -3.40 -10.62
C ASN A 298 24.58 -3.59 -9.75
N LEU A 299 23.50 -4.18 -10.29
CA LEU A 299 22.36 -4.67 -9.55
C LEU A 299 22.58 -6.16 -9.20
N LEU A 300 22.54 -6.50 -7.91
CA LEU A 300 22.77 -7.86 -7.42
C LEU A 300 21.47 -8.64 -7.21
N ALA A 301 20.38 -7.95 -6.87
CA ALA A 301 19.04 -8.51 -6.88
C ALA A 301 17.99 -7.40 -6.98
N ILE A 302 16.84 -7.75 -7.56
CA ILE A 302 15.58 -7.00 -7.49
C ILE A 302 14.48 -7.92 -6.95
N MET A 303 13.71 -7.40 -6.01
CA MET A 303 12.54 -8.04 -5.41
C MET A 303 11.34 -7.11 -5.54
N THR A 304 10.19 -7.66 -5.91
CA THR A 304 8.95 -6.92 -6.06
C THR A 304 7.83 -7.61 -5.29
N ALA A 305 6.97 -6.82 -4.64
CA ALA A 305 5.82 -7.35 -3.89
C ALA A 305 4.76 -8.00 -4.79
N THR A 306 4.78 -7.73 -6.09
CA THR A 306 3.89 -8.35 -7.08
C THR A 306 4.53 -8.29 -8.47
N ASP A 307 3.86 -8.85 -9.48
CA ASP A 307 4.34 -8.84 -10.87
C ASP A 307 3.92 -7.55 -11.60
N ALA A 308 4.07 -7.48 -12.91
CA ALA A 308 3.67 -6.30 -13.70
C ALA A 308 2.15 -6.17 -13.90
N ASP A 309 1.40 -7.26 -13.75
CA ASP A 309 -0.02 -7.35 -14.11
C ASP A 309 -0.94 -7.30 -12.88
N HIS A 310 -0.38 -7.52 -11.69
CA HIS A 310 -1.12 -7.65 -10.45
C HIS A 310 -0.86 -6.52 -9.45
N LEU A 311 -1.70 -6.52 -8.42
CA LEU A 311 -1.70 -5.54 -7.35
C LEU A 311 -0.80 -6.02 -6.20
N SER A 312 -0.39 -5.08 -5.35
CA SER A 312 0.14 -5.37 -4.02
C SER A 312 -0.96 -5.12 -3.00
N TYR A 313 -1.00 -5.92 -1.95
CA TYR A 313 -2.08 -5.96 -0.97
C TYR A 313 -1.58 -5.56 0.41
N GLY A 314 -2.48 -4.94 1.17
CA GLY A 314 -2.26 -4.71 2.59
C GLY A 314 -2.45 -6.02 3.34
N ASP A 315 -2.25 -5.92 4.64
CA ASP A 315 -2.52 -6.97 5.62
C ASP A 315 -3.88 -7.63 5.41
N CYS A 316 -3.87 -8.96 5.26
CA CYS A 316 -5.02 -9.76 4.90
C CYS A 316 -5.24 -10.90 5.90
N ASP A 317 -5.56 -10.55 7.15
CA ASP A 317 -5.78 -11.56 8.18
C ASP A 317 -7.03 -12.43 7.97
N GLY A 318 -6.87 -13.73 8.16
CA GLY A 318 -8.00 -14.66 8.17
C GLY A 318 -7.61 -16.08 8.55
N LYS A 319 -8.58 -17.00 8.60
CA LYS A 319 -8.31 -18.41 8.96
C LYS A 319 -7.34 -19.14 8.01
N LYS A 320 -7.10 -18.58 6.83
CA LYS A 320 -6.21 -19.13 5.79
C LYS A 320 -4.90 -18.36 5.66
N ASP A 321 -4.76 -17.28 6.40
CA ASP A 321 -3.53 -16.52 6.46
C ASP A 321 -2.48 -17.34 7.26
N PRO A 322 -1.31 -17.63 6.66
CA PRO A 322 -0.20 -18.29 7.35
C PRO A 322 0.41 -17.50 8.52
N ASN A 323 0.21 -16.18 8.57
CA ASN A 323 0.82 -15.24 9.51
C ASN A 323 -0.17 -14.15 9.99
N PRO A 324 -1.33 -14.53 10.59
CA PRO A 324 -2.44 -13.63 10.93
C PRO A 324 -2.20 -12.70 12.12
N GLU A 325 -0.93 -12.50 12.47
CA GLU A 325 -0.47 -11.63 13.56
C GLU A 325 0.58 -10.65 13.04
N ASP A 326 0.75 -10.54 11.73
CA ASP A 326 1.63 -9.55 11.14
C ASP A 326 0.87 -8.23 10.91
N SER A 327 1.44 -7.35 10.10
CA SER A 327 0.76 -6.17 9.61
C SER A 327 1.64 -5.37 8.66
N GLY A 328 0.99 -4.59 7.78
CA GLY A 328 1.67 -3.83 6.76
C GLY A 328 1.22 -4.27 5.38
N GLY A 329 2.14 -4.33 4.41
CA GLY A 329 1.92 -5.04 3.16
C GLY A 329 2.12 -6.54 3.33
N GLU A 330 1.19 -7.35 2.83
CA GLU A 330 1.15 -8.80 3.01
C GLU A 330 2.49 -9.51 2.69
N TRP A 331 3.11 -9.16 1.56
CA TRP A 331 4.41 -9.72 1.20
C TRP A 331 5.54 -9.12 2.05
N THR A 332 5.49 -7.80 2.28
CA THR A 332 6.55 -7.04 2.95
C THR A 332 6.67 -7.43 4.42
N SER A 333 5.56 -7.66 5.11
CA SER A 333 5.51 -8.09 6.50
C SER A 333 6.14 -9.46 6.69
N GLY A 334 5.81 -10.45 5.85
CA GLY A 334 6.45 -11.77 5.82
C GLY A 334 7.94 -11.70 5.46
N PHE A 335 8.32 -10.79 4.57
CA PHE A 335 9.73 -10.53 4.24
C PHE A 335 10.49 -9.98 5.45
N HIS A 336 9.96 -8.95 6.11
CA HIS A 336 10.53 -8.35 7.31
C HIS A 336 10.61 -9.34 8.47
N GLU A 337 9.55 -10.10 8.75
CA GLU A 337 9.55 -11.15 9.78
C GLU A 337 10.69 -12.13 9.55
N THR A 338 10.89 -12.54 8.29
CA THR A 338 11.95 -13.48 7.95
C THR A 338 13.34 -12.88 8.09
N LEU A 339 13.54 -11.63 7.65
CA LEU A 339 14.78 -10.89 7.88
C LEU A 339 15.15 -10.86 9.37
N VAL A 340 14.17 -10.53 10.23
CA VAL A 340 14.35 -10.53 11.68
C VAL A 340 14.68 -11.94 12.16
N SER A 341 13.93 -12.96 11.78
CA SER A 341 14.14 -14.35 12.21
C SER A 341 15.57 -14.86 11.94
N TYR A 342 16.10 -14.63 10.73
CA TYR A 342 17.46 -15.08 10.37
C TYR A 342 18.58 -14.29 11.02
N THR A 343 18.32 -13.04 11.45
CA THR A 343 19.33 -12.15 12.06
C THR A 343 19.22 -12.05 13.58
N SER A 344 18.16 -12.59 14.17
CA SER A 344 17.92 -12.67 15.63
C SER A 344 18.49 -13.95 16.25
N SER A 345 19.02 -14.88 15.44
CA SER A 345 19.60 -16.16 15.88
C SER A 345 20.98 -16.38 15.29
N HIS A 346 21.99 -16.58 16.13
CA HIS A 346 23.34 -16.92 15.66
C HIS A 346 23.37 -18.22 14.84
N ILE A 347 22.53 -19.20 15.17
CA ILE A 347 22.45 -20.46 14.40
C ILE A 347 21.87 -20.21 13.01
N ALA A 348 20.79 -19.41 12.92
CA ALA A 348 20.19 -19.06 11.65
C ALA A 348 21.14 -18.21 10.79
N TRP A 349 21.85 -17.27 11.42
CA TRP A 349 22.86 -16.47 10.75
C TRP A 349 24.06 -17.30 10.27
N ASP A 350 24.52 -18.27 11.06
CA ASP A 350 25.59 -19.19 10.66
C ASP A 350 25.21 -20.01 9.44
N PHE A 351 23.92 -20.37 9.32
CA PHE A 351 23.41 -21.00 8.11
C PHE A 351 23.47 -20.05 6.90
N VAL A 352 23.07 -18.78 7.04
CA VAL A 352 23.23 -17.76 5.98
C VAL A 352 24.69 -17.63 5.55
N ARG A 353 25.61 -17.51 6.53
CA ARG A 353 27.06 -17.44 6.27
C ARG A 353 27.58 -18.68 5.55
N TYR A 354 27.13 -19.86 5.97
CA TYR A 354 27.52 -21.12 5.35
C TYR A 354 27.07 -21.17 3.88
N ILE A 355 25.80 -20.87 3.59
CA ILE A 355 25.26 -20.86 2.22
C ILE A 355 26.01 -19.83 1.36
N ALA A 356 26.26 -18.62 1.88
CA ALA A 356 27.02 -17.60 1.16
C ALA A 356 28.44 -18.09 0.81
N SER A 357 29.09 -18.79 1.75
CA SER A 357 30.45 -19.29 1.57
C SER A 357 30.57 -20.40 0.53
N ILE A 358 29.61 -21.33 0.47
CA ILE A 358 29.66 -22.46 -0.48
C ILE A 358 29.23 -22.05 -1.89
N HIS A 359 28.47 -20.96 -2.03
CA HIS A 359 28.01 -20.44 -3.32
C HIS A 359 28.82 -19.24 -3.81
N TYR A 360 29.82 -18.78 -3.04
CA TYR A 360 30.66 -17.62 -3.37
C TYR A 360 29.85 -16.35 -3.69
N VAL A 361 28.80 -16.11 -2.90
CA VAL A 361 27.91 -14.93 -3.03
C VAL A 361 27.91 -14.09 -1.76
N GLU A 362 27.37 -12.88 -1.87
CA GLU A 362 27.24 -11.97 -0.73
C GLU A 362 26.20 -12.47 0.29
N LEU A 363 26.40 -12.11 1.56
CA LEU A 363 25.51 -12.50 2.66
C LEU A 363 24.07 -12.02 2.44
N GLU A 364 23.92 -10.79 1.93
CA GLU A 364 22.62 -10.21 1.60
C GLU A 364 21.91 -10.95 0.48
N GLN A 365 22.62 -11.46 -0.54
CA GLN A 365 21.99 -12.24 -1.61
C GLN A 365 21.30 -13.48 -1.04
N VAL A 366 21.95 -14.16 -0.09
CA VAL A 366 21.39 -15.31 0.60
C VAL A 366 20.25 -14.90 1.52
N LEU A 367 20.48 -13.93 2.41
CA LEU A 367 19.47 -13.46 3.36
C LEU A 367 18.20 -13.01 2.64
N TYR A 368 18.33 -12.19 1.60
CA TYR A 368 17.20 -11.67 0.84
C TYR A 368 16.50 -12.74 0.01
N LYS A 369 17.23 -13.71 -0.55
CA LYS A 369 16.58 -14.85 -1.22
C LYS A 369 15.76 -15.69 -0.25
N MET A 370 16.32 -15.99 0.91
CA MET A 370 15.61 -16.76 1.94
C MET A 370 14.41 -16.01 2.51
N ALA A 371 14.56 -14.70 2.72
CA ALA A 371 13.45 -13.84 3.13
C ALA A 371 12.37 -13.76 2.06
N PHE A 372 12.73 -13.64 0.78
CA PHE A 372 11.79 -13.66 -0.33
C PHE A 372 11.02 -14.99 -0.40
N ASP A 373 11.71 -16.12 -0.32
CA ASP A 373 11.08 -17.45 -0.40
C ASP A 373 10.11 -17.68 0.74
N ARG A 374 10.47 -17.25 1.94
CA ARG A 374 9.58 -17.37 3.08
C ARG A 374 8.40 -16.40 3.00
N ALA A 375 8.63 -15.16 2.59
CA ALA A 375 7.57 -14.19 2.33
C ALA A 375 6.58 -14.71 1.29
N TRP A 376 7.06 -15.38 0.24
CA TRP A 376 6.21 -16.03 -0.76
C TRP A 376 5.32 -17.12 -0.16
N GLU A 377 5.83 -17.90 0.80
CA GLU A 377 5.05 -18.93 1.49
C GLU A 377 4.01 -18.34 2.45
N LEU A 378 4.35 -17.21 3.07
CA LEU A 378 3.52 -16.49 4.03
C LEU A 378 2.42 -15.66 3.35
N ASP A 379 2.71 -15.07 2.19
CA ASP A 379 1.79 -14.18 1.48
C ASP A 379 0.45 -14.86 1.13
N CYS A 380 -0.59 -14.52 1.89
CA CYS A 380 -1.93 -15.04 1.75
C CYS A 380 -2.61 -14.55 0.46
N THR A 381 -2.24 -13.35 -0.02
CA THR A 381 -2.75 -12.79 -1.27
C THR A 381 -2.18 -13.54 -2.47
N ARG A 382 -0.93 -14.00 -2.40
CA ARG A 382 -0.33 -14.90 -3.39
C ARG A 382 -0.91 -16.30 -3.32
N ILE A 383 -1.17 -16.85 -2.12
CA ILE A 383 -1.90 -18.12 -1.98
C ILE A 383 -3.27 -18.03 -2.68
N SER A 384 -3.90 -16.86 -2.58
CA SER A 384 -5.18 -16.52 -3.21
C SER A 384 -5.05 -16.06 -4.67
N ARG A 385 -3.83 -16.04 -5.25
CA ARG A 385 -3.51 -15.67 -6.64
C ARG A 385 -3.77 -14.21 -7.02
N PHE A 386 -3.65 -13.32 -6.05
CA PHE A 386 -3.89 -11.89 -6.24
C PHE A 386 -2.62 -11.07 -6.39
N SER A 387 -1.56 -11.50 -5.73
CA SER A 387 -0.21 -10.99 -5.91
C SER A 387 0.67 -12.10 -6.46
N PHE A 388 1.70 -11.71 -7.18
CA PHE A 388 2.75 -12.62 -7.62
C PHE A 388 4.10 -11.95 -7.40
N PRO A 389 4.62 -11.94 -6.16
CA PRO A 389 5.92 -11.36 -5.87
C PRO A 389 6.98 -11.87 -6.85
N GLN A 390 8.01 -11.12 -7.20
CA GLN A 390 9.04 -11.60 -8.12
C GLN A 390 10.44 -11.36 -7.57
N TYR A 391 11.35 -12.28 -7.87
CA TYR A 391 12.75 -12.22 -7.48
C TYR A 391 13.63 -12.45 -8.72
N CYS A 392 14.55 -11.52 -8.96
CA CYS A 392 15.65 -11.71 -9.89
C CYS A 392 16.96 -11.43 -9.14
N GLY A 393 17.88 -12.38 -9.17
CA GLY A 393 19.09 -12.36 -8.36
C GLY A 393 19.78 -13.70 -8.33
N TRP A 394 20.61 -13.92 -7.32
CA TRP A 394 21.20 -15.23 -7.10
C TRP A 394 20.12 -16.24 -6.66
N THR A 395 20.16 -17.43 -7.25
CA THR A 395 19.36 -18.57 -6.80
C THR A 395 20.30 -19.72 -6.51
N PRO A 396 20.04 -20.51 -5.45
CA PRO A 396 20.77 -21.75 -5.20
C PRO A 396 20.36 -22.79 -6.25
N THR A 397 20.85 -22.64 -7.48
CA THR A 397 20.83 -23.70 -8.47
C THR A 397 22.09 -24.54 -8.24
N GLY A 398 21.93 -25.86 -8.19
CA GLY A 398 22.94 -26.83 -7.76
C GLY A 398 24.09 -27.05 -8.74
N GLU A 399 24.61 -26.00 -9.38
CA GLU A 399 25.85 -26.08 -10.13
C GLU A 399 26.89 -25.21 -9.43
N ALA A 400 27.67 -25.86 -8.56
CA ALA A 400 28.98 -25.36 -8.19
C ALA A 400 29.78 -25.15 -9.49
N GLN A 401 30.25 -23.92 -9.72
CA GLN A 401 31.25 -23.64 -10.75
C GLN A 401 32.61 -24.25 -10.38
#